data_AF-A0A3S7D296-F1
#
_entry.id   AF-A0A3S7D296-F1
#
_cell.length_a   1.000
_cell.length_b   1.000
_cell.length_c   1.000
_cell.angle_alpha   90.00
_cell.angle_beta   90.00
_cell.angle_gamma   90.00
#
_symmetry.space_group_name_H-M   'P 1'
#
loop_
_entity.id
_entity.type
_entity.pdbx_description
1 polymer ?
#
loop_
_entity_poly.entity_id
_entity_poly.type
_entity_poly.pdbx_seq_one_letter_code
_entity_poly.pdbx_strand_id
1 'polypeptide(L)'
;MRRSKRFEVLAKRPVNQDGLIGEWPEEGLIAMESPYDPASSVKVENGRIVELDGKSRAEFDMIDRFIADYAINVAETERAMRLDALEIARMLVDIHVSREEIVAITTAITPAKAVEVMAQMNVVEMMMALQKMRARRTPSNQCHVTNLKDNPVQIAADAAEAGIRGFSEQETTVGIARYAPFNALALLVGSQCGRPGVLTQCSVEEATELELGMRGLTSYAETVSVYGTESVFTDGDDTPWSKAFLASAYASRGLKMRYTSGTGSEALMGYSESKSMLYLESRCIFITKGAGVQGLQNGAVSCIGMTGAVPSGIRAVLAENLIASMLDLEVASANDQTFSHSDIRRTARTLMQMLPGTDFIFSGYSAVPNYDNMFAGSNFDAEDFDDYNILQRDLMVDGGLRPVTEEETIAIRNKAARAIQAVFRELGLPLISDEEVEAATYAHGSKDMPARNVVEDLAAVEEMMKRNITGLDIVGALSRSGFEDIASNILNMLRQRVTGDYLQTSAILDRQFDVVSAVNDINDYQGPGTGYRISAERWAEIKNIAGVVQPGSIE
;
A
#
# COMPACT_ATOMS: atom_id res chain seq x y z
N MET A 1 -14.65 21.40 -42.09
CA MET A 1 -13.23 21.82 -42.16
C MET A 1 -12.36 20.62 -42.53
N ARG A 2 -11.32 20.76 -43.36
CA ARG A 2 -10.36 19.68 -43.62
C ARG A 2 -9.40 19.57 -42.43
N ARG A 3 -9.41 18.44 -41.70
CA ARG A 3 -8.44 18.15 -40.64
C ARG A 3 -7.38 17.16 -41.13
N SER A 4 -6.21 17.17 -40.49
CA SER A 4 -5.18 16.16 -40.72
C SER A 4 -5.64 14.83 -40.16
N LYS A 5 -5.75 13.79 -41.02
CA LYS A 5 -6.14 12.43 -40.61
C LYS A 5 -5.25 11.87 -39.50
N ARG A 6 -3.95 12.25 -39.48
CA ARG A 6 -3.03 11.87 -38.40
C ARG A 6 -3.51 12.38 -37.04
N PHE A 7 -3.94 13.63 -36.96
CA PHE A 7 -4.45 14.22 -35.72
C PHE A 7 -5.81 13.64 -35.30
N GLU A 8 -6.62 13.19 -36.26
CA GLU A 8 -7.89 12.52 -35.93
C GLU A 8 -7.69 11.15 -35.28
N VAL A 9 -6.64 10.42 -35.68
CA VAL A 9 -6.25 9.17 -35.02
C VAL A 9 -5.63 9.47 -33.65
N LEU A 10 -4.69 10.42 -33.58
CA LEU A 10 -4.03 10.79 -32.33
C LEU A 10 -5.04 11.26 -31.28
N ALA A 11 -5.97 12.14 -31.63
CA ALA A 11 -6.99 12.67 -30.71
C ALA A 11 -7.95 11.60 -30.15
N LYS A 12 -8.01 10.41 -30.76
CA LYS A 12 -8.81 9.27 -30.28
C LYS A 12 -8.00 8.28 -29.44
N ARG A 13 -6.69 8.49 -29.26
CA ARG A 13 -5.87 7.64 -28.39
C ARG A 13 -6.36 7.78 -26.95
N PRO A 14 -6.46 6.67 -26.17
CA PRO A 14 -7.02 6.69 -24.83
C PRO A 14 -6.40 7.73 -23.90
N VAL A 15 -5.08 7.92 -23.97
CA VAL A 15 -4.33 8.90 -23.17
C VAL A 15 -4.86 10.34 -23.24
N ASN A 16 -5.55 10.74 -24.31
CA ASN A 16 -6.11 12.10 -24.42
C ASN A 16 -7.42 12.27 -23.63
N GLN A 17 -7.90 11.22 -22.95
CA GLN A 17 -8.98 11.29 -21.96
C GLN A 17 -8.44 11.53 -20.55
N ASP A 18 -7.12 11.45 -20.35
CA ASP A 18 -6.50 11.74 -19.06
C ASP A 18 -6.63 13.24 -18.75
N GLY A 19 -6.95 13.55 -17.49
CA GLY A 19 -7.01 14.92 -17.00
C GLY A 19 -5.61 15.49 -16.81
N LEU A 20 -5.05 16.11 -17.86
CA LEU A 20 -3.78 16.85 -17.76
C LEU A 20 -4.05 18.35 -17.62
N ILE A 21 -3.31 19.00 -16.73
CA ILE A 21 -3.41 20.44 -16.48
C ILE A 21 -2.02 21.09 -16.54
N GLY A 22 -2.00 22.41 -16.76
CA GLY A 22 -0.81 23.21 -16.49
C GLY A 22 -0.61 23.38 -14.98
N GLU A 23 0.60 23.76 -14.57
CA GLU A 23 0.89 24.03 -13.16
C GLU A 23 0.08 25.25 -12.68
N TRP A 24 -0.40 25.17 -11.44
CA TRP A 24 -1.03 26.28 -10.71
C TRP A 24 -0.54 26.26 -9.25
N PRO A 25 0.68 26.80 -9.00
CA PRO A 25 1.35 26.68 -7.71
C PRO A 25 0.60 27.35 -6.56
N GLU A 26 -0.15 28.42 -6.82
CA GLU A 26 -0.94 29.12 -5.80
C GLU A 26 -1.97 28.20 -5.12
N GLU A 27 -2.50 27.21 -5.85
CA GLU A 27 -3.41 26.18 -5.32
C GLU A 27 -2.70 24.84 -5.07
N GLY A 28 -1.37 24.80 -5.17
CA GLY A 28 -0.57 23.59 -4.96
C GLY A 28 -0.72 22.53 -6.06
N LEU A 29 -1.28 22.91 -7.21
CA LEU A 29 -1.34 22.06 -8.41
C LEU A 29 0.00 22.09 -9.15
N ILE A 30 1.04 21.63 -8.46
CA ILE A 30 2.42 21.48 -8.94
C ILE A 30 3.05 20.32 -8.19
N ALA A 31 3.68 19.40 -8.92
CA ALA A 31 4.16 18.14 -8.34
C ALA A 31 5.26 18.37 -7.30
N MET A 32 6.27 19.17 -7.65
CA MET A 32 7.45 19.44 -6.83
C MET A 32 8.11 20.73 -7.30
N GLU A 33 9.06 21.25 -6.52
CA GLU A 33 9.86 22.42 -6.88
C GLU A 33 9.00 23.70 -7.04
N SER A 34 8.01 23.90 -6.16
CA SER A 34 7.16 25.10 -6.18
C SER A 34 7.95 26.34 -5.77
N PRO A 35 7.70 27.51 -6.39
CA PRO A 35 8.29 28.78 -5.94
C PRO A 35 7.86 29.20 -4.52
N TYR A 36 6.81 28.57 -3.97
CA TYR A 36 6.28 28.84 -2.63
C TYR A 36 6.71 27.82 -1.58
N ASP A 37 7.44 26.78 -1.97
CA ASP A 37 8.04 25.84 -1.02
C ASP A 37 9.14 26.56 -0.22
N PRO A 38 9.28 26.24 1.08
CA PRO A 38 10.33 26.86 1.88
C PRO A 38 11.71 26.35 1.45
N ALA A 39 12.72 27.21 1.60
CA ALA A 39 14.11 26.77 1.55
C ALA A 39 14.43 25.94 2.81
N SER A 40 15.26 24.91 2.66
CA SER A 40 15.62 24.07 3.80
C SER A 40 16.46 24.82 4.83
N SER A 41 16.03 24.77 6.10
CA SER A 41 16.82 25.31 7.22
C SER A 41 16.44 24.66 8.54
N VAL A 42 17.37 24.65 9.48
CA VAL A 42 17.13 24.22 10.86
C VAL A 42 17.99 25.05 11.80
N LYS A 43 17.46 25.34 13.00
CA LYS A 43 18.23 25.90 14.10
C LYS A 43 17.91 25.19 15.40
N VAL A 44 18.94 24.82 16.16
CA VAL A 44 18.77 24.17 17.46
C VAL A 44 19.23 25.09 18.59
N GLU A 45 18.39 25.28 19.59
CA GLU A 45 18.74 25.97 20.84
C GLU A 45 18.37 25.11 22.04
N ASN A 46 19.34 24.87 22.94
CA ASN A 46 19.15 24.08 24.16
C ASN A 46 18.54 22.68 23.90
N GLY A 47 18.98 22.01 22.83
CA GLY A 47 18.48 20.67 22.47
C GLY A 47 17.07 20.66 21.89
N ARG A 48 16.59 21.80 21.38
CA ARG A 48 15.26 21.96 20.80
C ARG A 48 15.34 22.66 19.46
N ILE A 49 14.63 22.17 18.44
CA ILE A 49 14.51 22.88 17.16
C ILE A 49 13.69 24.16 17.37
N VAL A 50 14.27 25.32 17.05
CA VAL A 50 13.63 26.64 17.18
C VAL A 50 13.34 27.31 15.84
N GLU A 51 13.83 26.73 14.75
CA GLU A 51 13.54 27.10 13.36
C GLU A 51 13.50 25.82 12.52
N LEU A 52 12.49 25.69 11.65
CA LEU A 52 12.32 24.58 10.71
C LEU A 52 11.87 25.14 9.37
N ASP A 53 12.64 24.91 8.32
CA ASP A 53 12.35 25.29 6.93
C ASP A 53 11.85 26.74 6.80
N GLY A 54 12.63 27.66 7.37
CA GLY A 54 12.36 29.09 7.35
C GLY A 54 11.26 29.59 8.30
N LYS A 55 10.54 28.70 9.00
CA LYS A 55 9.54 29.07 10.02
C LYS A 55 10.20 29.09 11.39
N SER A 56 10.01 30.18 12.14
CA SER A 56 10.39 30.20 13.55
C SER A 56 9.44 29.32 14.36
N ARG A 57 9.89 28.85 15.52
CA ARG A 57 9.06 28.02 16.40
C ARG A 57 7.76 28.68 16.86
N ALA A 58 7.71 30.02 16.90
CA ALA A 58 6.50 30.76 17.23
C ALA A 58 5.45 30.72 16.10
N GLU A 59 5.89 30.40 14.87
CA GLU A 59 5.07 30.28 13.67
C GLU A 59 4.75 28.82 13.33
N PHE A 60 5.24 27.87 14.14
CA PHE A 60 4.94 26.45 13.94
C PHE A 60 3.45 26.19 14.10
N ASP A 61 2.92 25.52 13.09
CA ASP A 61 1.63 24.86 13.17
C ASP A 61 1.77 23.50 13.90
N MET A 62 0.68 22.74 14.03
CA MET A 62 0.68 21.42 14.65
C MET A 62 1.68 20.47 13.98
N ILE A 63 1.80 20.53 12.66
CA ILE A 63 2.66 19.64 11.87
C ILE A 63 4.12 20.00 12.08
N ASP A 64 4.49 21.27 11.94
CA ASP A 64 5.86 21.74 12.17
C ASP A 64 6.32 21.40 13.58
N ARG A 65 5.46 21.64 14.57
CA ARG A 65 5.76 21.35 15.96
C ARG A 65 5.96 19.85 16.19
N PHE A 66 5.11 19.02 15.60
CA PHE A 66 5.23 17.56 15.71
C PHE A 66 6.51 17.06 15.06
N ILE A 67 6.81 17.50 13.84
CA ILE A 67 8.04 17.14 13.12
C ILE A 67 9.28 17.58 13.92
N ALA A 68 9.32 18.83 14.36
CA ALA A 68 10.44 19.40 15.10
C ALA A 68 10.73 18.72 16.44
N ASP A 69 9.70 18.21 17.11
CA ASP A 69 9.84 17.60 18.44
C ASP A 69 9.97 16.06 18.39
N TYR A 70 9.54 15.39 17.31
CA TYR A 70 9.47 13.93 17.26
C TYR A 70 10.17 13.28 16.06
N ALA A 71 10.25 13.93 14.90
CA ALA A 71 10.63 13.27 13.65
C ALA A 71 12.11 13.43 13.26
N ILE A 72 12.78 14.47 13.79
CA ILE A 72 14.14 14.82 13.40
C ILE A 72 15.10 14.54 14.56
N ASN A 73 16.21 13.88 14.27
CA ASN A 73 17.29 13.71 15.23
C ASN A 73 17.99 15.06 15.51
N VAL A 74 17.52 15.74 16.56
CA VAL A 74 17.99 17.06 17.00
C VAL A 74 19.51 17.10 17.26
N ALA A 75 20.11 16.01 17.73
CA ALA A 75 21.54 15.99 18.03
C ALA A 75 22.42 16.10 16.78
N GLU A 76 21.93 15.60 15.65
CA GLU A 76 22.69 15.52 14.40
C GLU A 76 22.21 16.52 13.33
N THR A 77 21.05 17.14 13.52
CA THR A 77 20.38 17.88 12.45
C THR A 77 21.17 19.05 11.90
N GLU A 78 21.80 19.87 12.75
CA GLU A 78 22.63 20.98 12.27
C GLU A 78 23.85 20.49 11.48
N ARG A 79 24.35 19.27 11.75
CA ARG A 79 25.44 18.67 10.99
C ARG A 79 24.96 18.10 9.67
N ALA A 80 23.88 17.34 9.67
CA ALA A 80 23.31 16.75 8.46
C ALA A 80 22.85 17.82 7.46
N MET A 81 22.23 18.89 7.96
CA MET A 81 21.72 20.00 7.13
C MET A 81 22.81 20.84 6.45
N ARG A 82 24.08 20.73 6.89
CA ARG A 82 25.23 21.36 6.22
C ARG A 82 25.65 20.66 4.93
N LEU A 83 25.24 19.41 4.73
CA LEU A 83 25.51 18.70 3.48
C LEU A 83 24.71 19.34 2.35
N ASP A 84 25.33 19.47 1.18
CA ASP A 84 24.60 19.90 0.00
C ASP A 84 23.56 18.83 -0.39
N ALA A 85 22.38 19.25 -0.86
CA ALA A 85 21.35 18.30 -1.29
C ALA A 85 21.88 17.36 -2.39
N LEU A 86 22.75 17.87 -3.26
CA LEU A 86 23.43 17.10 -4.30
C LEU A 86 24.42 16.06 -3.73
N GLU A 87 25.05 16.35 -2.58
CA GLU A 87 25.93 15.40 -1.91
C GLU A 87 25.12 14.20 -1.38
N ILE A 88 24.00 14.46 -0.71
CA ILE A 88 23.08 13.41 -0.23
C ILE A 88 22.50 12.61 -1.42
N ALA A 89 22.13 13.28 -2.51
CA ALA A 89 21.63 12.63 -3.73
C ALA A 89 22.68 11.68 -4.36
N ARG A 90 23.96 12.07 -4.35
CA ARG A 90 25.05 11.19 -4.79
C ARG A 90 25.23 10.01 -3.86
N MET A 91 25.20 10.22 -2.54
CA MET A 91 25.27 9.13 -1.55
C MET A 91 24.17 8.09 -1.77
N LEU A 92 22.95 8.54 -2.07
CA LEU A 92 21.81 7.66 -2.35
C LEU A 92 22.09 6.66 -3.49
N VAL A 93 22.84 7.04 -4.51
CA VAL A 93 23.19 6.14 -5.64
C VAL A 93 24.58 5.55 -5.57
N ASP A 94 25.43 6.05 -4.68
CA ASP A 94 26.79 5.54 -4.49
C ASP A 94 26.73 4.16 -3.82
N ILE A 95 27.26 3.15 -4.52
CA ILE A 95 27.29 1.77 -4.04
C ILE A 95 28.25 1.54 -2.87
N HIS A 96 29.14 2.50 -2.60
CA HIS A 96 30.08 2.47 -1.48
C HIS A 96 29.54 3.13 -0.21
N VAL A 97 28.36 3.75 -0.28
CA VAL A 97 27.65 4.30 0.87
C VAL A 97 26.53 3.34 1.25
N SER A 98 26.59 2.84 2.48
CA SER A 98 25.58 1.94 3.04
C SER A 98 24.22 2.59 3.24
N ARG A 99 23.19 1.74 3.35
CA ARG A 99 21.86 2.16 3.72
C ARG A 99 21.88 2.87 5.07
N GLU A 100 22.58 2.30 6.03
CA GLU A 100 22.68 2.80 7.41
C GLU A 100 23.35 4.18 7.48
N GLU A 101 24.40 4.40 6.68
CA GLU A 101 25.06 5.72 6.58
C GLU A 101 24.10 6.80 6.06
N ILE A 102 23.25 6.46 5.09
CA ILE A 102 22.23 7.39 4.57
C ILE A 102 21.16 7.64 5.63
N VAL A 103 20.65 6.59 6.27
CA VAL A 103 19.62 6.69 7.33
C VAL A 103 20.09 7.59 8.48
N ALA A 104 21.37 7.49 8.88
CA ALA A 104 21.95 8.34 9.91
C ALA A 104 21.94 9.85 9.54
N ILE A 105 21.93 10.17 8.24
CA ILE A 105 21.84 11.54 7.73
C ILE A 105 20.38 11.96 7.58
N THR A 106 19.58 11.16 6.87
CA THR A 106 18.20 11.50 6.49
C THR A 106 17.27 11.60 7.69
N THR A 107 17.47 10.79 8.73
CA THR A 107 16.71 10.95 10.00
C THR A 107 17.05 12.25 10.75
N ALA A 108 18.03 13.01 10.27
CA ALA A 108 18.45 14.28 10.83
C ALA A 108 18.25 15.47 9.87
N ILE A 109 17.68 15.29 8.67
CA ILE A 109 17.34 16.41 7.77
C ILE A 109 15.90 16.88 7.96
N THR A 110 15.52 17.98 7.32
CA THR A 110 14.17 18.54 7.36
C THR A 110 13.32 18.09 6.17
N PRO A 111 11.98 18.27 6.21
CA PRO A 111 11.10 18.02 5.07
C PRO A 111 11.56 18.72 3.79
N ALA A 112 11.83 20.03 3.83
CA ALA A 112 12.30 20.74 2.63
C ALA A 112 13.64 20.18 2.12
N LYS A 113 14.56 19.82 3.02
CA LYS A 113 15.84 19.23 2.62
C LYS A 113 15.66 17.90 1.88
N ALA A 114 14.73 17.05 2.32
CA ALA A 114 14.45 15.78 1.65
C ALA A 114 13.97 16.02 0.20
N VAL A 115 13.10 17.01 -0.01
CA VAL A 115 12.62 17.38 -1.35
C VAL A 115 13.73 18.00 -2.21
N GLU A 116 14.57 18.86 -1.65
CA GLU A 116 15.73 19.43 -2.35
C GLU A 116 16.69 18.34 -2.85
N VAL A 117 16.88 17.25 -2.10
CA VAL A 117 17.65 16.08 -2.53
C VAL A 117 17.00 15.42 -3.74
N MET A 118 15.68 15.20 -3.70
CA MET A 118 14.94 14.61 -4.81
C MET A 118 15.00 15.46 -6.09
N ALA A 119 15.01 16.78 -5.95
CA ALA A 119 15.15 17.70 -7.08
C ALA A 119 16.45 17.48 -7.88
N GLN A 120 17.50 16.94 -7.25
CA GLN A 120 18.79 16.63 -7.91
C GLN A 120 18.79 15.34 -8.72
N MET A 121 17.74 14.52 -8.62
CA MET A 121 17.74 13.15 -9.13
C MET A 121 16.75 12.98 -10.29
N ASN A 122 17.17 12.24 -11.31
CA ASN A 122 16.25 11.70 -12.32
C ASN A 122 15.67 10.35 -11.86
N VAL A 123 14.69 9.81 -12.60
CA VAL A 123 14.00 8.57 -12.21
C VAL A 123 14.92 7.34 -12.17
N VAL A 124 15.97 7.27 -12.99
CA VAL A 124 16.93 6.15 -12.98
C VAL A 124 17.76 6.18 -11.69
N GLU A 125 18.22 7.36 -11.30
CA GLU A 125 18.94 7.57 -10.03
C GLU A 125 18.04 7.26 -8.84
N MET A 126 16.77 7.69 -8.87
CA MET A 126 15.82 7.38 -7.82
C MET A 126 15.53 5.87 -7.71
N MET A 127 15.34 5.16 -8.82
CA MET A 127 15.20 3.70 -8.80
C MET A 127 16.47 3.02 -8.25
N MET A 128 17.65 3.48 -8.67
CA MET A 128 18.92 2.99 -8.15
C MET A 128 19.05 3.17 -6.63
N ALA A 129 18.61 4.31 -6.11
CA ALA A 129 18.58 4.57 -4.68
C ALA A 129 17.51 3.76 -3.96
N LEU A 130 16.31 3.62 -4.54
CA LEU A 130 15.17 2.94 -3.93
C LEU A 130 15.45 1.47 -3.65
N GLN A 131 16.11 0.75 -4.57
CA GLN A 131 16.51 -0.65 -4.31
C GLN A 131 17.51 -0.79 -3.15
N LYS A 132 18.27 0.27 -2.81
CA LYS A 132 19.18 0.31 -1.66
C LYS A 132 18.45 0.74 -0.39
N MET A 133 17.54 1.70 -0.49
CA MET A 133 16.83 2.28 0.66
C MET A 133 15.66 1.44 1.15
N ARG A 134 15.05 0.60 0.30
CA ARG A 134 14.03 -0.37 0.70
C ARG A 134 14.47 -1.11 1.96
N ALA A 135 13.58 -1.21 2.95
CA ALA A 135 13.95 -1.73 4.26
C ALA A 135 14.08 -3.26 4.26
N ARG A 136 13.09 -3.98 3.74
CA ARG A 136 13.16 -5.44 3.57
C ARG A 136 13.89 -5.82 2.29
N ARG A 137 14.77 -6.82 2.38
CA ARG A 137 15.58 -7.31 1.26
C ARG A 137 14.68 -7.78 0.14
N THR A 138 13.78 -8.71 0.42
CA THR A 138 12.85 -9.26 -0.56
C THR A 138 11.73 -8.23 -0.80
N PRO A 139 11.41 -7.81 -2.03
CA PRO A 139 10.20 -7.02 -2.27
C PRO A 139 8.95 -7.90 -2.08
N SER A 140 7.78 -7.32 -1.82
CA SER A 140 6.51 -8.05 -1.84
C SER A 140 5.43 -7.25 -2.57
N ASN A 141 4.18 -7.67 -2.41
CA ASN A 141 3.03 -7.11 -3.10
C ASN A 141 1.76 -7.22 -2.23
N GLN A 142 0.91 -6.20 -2.31
CA GLN A 142 -0.40 -6.14 -1.66
C GLN A 142 -1.49 -5.97 -2.74
N CYS A 143 -2.67 -6.55 -2.50
CA CYS A 143 -3.81 -6.41 -3.40
C CYS A 143 -5.10 -5.90 -2.74
N HIS A 144 -5.94 -5.27 -3.54
CA HIS A 144 -7.35 -5.02 -3.24
C HIS A 144 -8.20 -6.26 -3.57
N VAL A 145 -9.09 -6.62 -2.63
CA VAL A 145 -10.11 -7.66 -2.76
C VAL A 145 -11.44 -7.06 -2.34
N THR A 146 -12.19 -6.58 -3.31
CA THR A 146 -13.49 -5.93 -3.12
C THR A 146 -14.44 -6.38 -4.20
N ASN A 147 -15.71 -6.03 -4.08
CA ASN A 147 -16.62 -6.08 -5.22
C ASN A 147 -17.74 -5.07 -5.05
N LEU A 148 -18.39 -4.71 -6.15
CA LEU A 148 -19.42 -3.66 -6.18
C LEU A 148 -20.61 -3.94 -5.24
N LYS A 149 -20.80 -5.21 -4.87
CA LYS A 149 -21.95 -5.68 -4.08
C LYS A 149 -21.62 -5.93 -2.62
N ASP A 150 -20.38 -5.69 -2.17
CA ASP A 150 -19.89 -6.10 -0.84
C ASP A 150 -20.20 -7.59 -0.56
N ASN A 151 -20.13 -8.43 -1.59
CA ASN A 151 -20.52 -9.84 -1.51
C ASN A 151 -19.44 -10.66 -0.77
N PRO A 152 -19.74 -11.22 0.42
CA PRO A 152 -18.75 -11.93 1.24
C PRO A 152 -18.28 -13.25 0.60
N VAL A 153 -19.10 -13.89 -0.25
CA VAL A 153 -18.74 -15.14 -0.91
C VAL A 153 -17.67 -14.87 -1.98
N GLN A 154 -17.87 -13.81 -2.76
CA GLN A 154 -16.91 -13.36 -3.75
C GLN A 154 -15.61 -12.88 -3.08
N ILE A 155 -15.69 -12.05 -2.03
CA ILE A 155 -14.49 -11.59 -1.30
C ILE A 155 -13.66 -12.78 -0.80
N ALA A 156 -14.29 -13.80 -0.22
CA ALA A 156 -13.56 -14.98 0.24
C ALA A 156 -12.88 -15.74 -0.91
N ALA A 157 -13.57 -15.91 -2.05
CA ALA A 157 -13.01 -16.57 -3.23
C ALA A 157 -11.84 -15.78 -3.84
N ASP A 158 -12.04 -14.48 -4.10
CA ASP A 158 -11.02 -13.59 -4.65
C ASP A 158 -9.81 -13.48 -3.72
N ALA A 159 -10.04 -13.43 -2.40
CA ALA A 159 -8.97 -13.44 -1.41
C ALA A 159 -8.15 -14.73 -1.41
N ALA A 160 -8.76 -15.88 -1.72
CA ALA A 160 -8.05 -17.14 -1.78
C ALA A 160 -7.21 -17.26 -3.06
N GLU A 161 -7.75 -16.81 -4.18
CA GLU A 161 -7.00 -16.68 -5.43
C GLU A 161 -5.81 -15.72 -5.28
N ALA A 162 -6.04 -14.54 -4.72
CA ALA A 162 -4.98 -13.57 -4.43
C ALA A 162 -3.86 -14.19 -3.57
N GLY A 163 -4.22 -14.93 -2.52
CA GLY A 163 -3.26 -15.62 -1.67
C GLY A 163 -2.37 -16.61 -2.44
N ILE A 164 -2.93 -17.39 -3.38
CA ILE A 164 -2.12 -18.31 -4.19
C ILE A 164 -1.36 -17.60 -5.32
N ARG A 165 -1.77 -16.41 -5.76
CA ARG A 165 -1.03 -15.59 -6.73
C ARG A 165 0.22 -14.95 -6.14
N GLY A 166 0.32 -14.85 -4.81
CA GLY A 166 1.55 -14.48 -4.11
C GLY A 166 1.46 -13.25 -3.22
N PHE A 167 0.31 -12.57 -3.17
CA PHE A 167 0.13 -11.39 -2.33
C PHE A 167 0.39 -11.73 -0.85
N SER A 168 1.17 -10.90 -0.18
CA SER A 168 1.45 -11.06 1.26
C SER A 168 0.45 -10.30 2.12
N GLU A 169 -0.14 -9.25 1.57
CA GLU A 169 -1.15 -8.41 2.20
C GLU A 169 -2.35 -8.27 1.26
N GLN A 170 -3.55 -8.22 1.83
CA GLN A 170 -4.79 -8.01 1.10
C GLN A 170 -5.65 -7.00 1.83
N GLU A 171 -6.32 -6.16 1.06
CA GLU A 171 -7.12 -5.06 1.55
C GLU A 171 -8.53 -5.14 0.98
N THR A 172 -9.52 -4.86 1.81
CA THR A 172 -10.90 -4.65 1.35
C THR A 172 -11.39 -3.30 1.84
N THR A 173 -12.40 -2.77 1.18
CA THR A 173 -13.22 -1.65 1.65
C THR A 173 -14.66 -1.94 1.24
N VAL A 174 -15.54 -0.97 1.42
CA VAL A 174 -16.99 -1.14 1.28
C VAL A 174 -17.61 -0.09 0.38
N GLY A 175 -18.60 -0.51 -0.41
CA GLY A 175 -19.55 0.43 -1.02
C GLY A 175 -20.55 0.97 0.00
N ILE A 176 -20.92 0.13 0.98
CA ILE A 176 -21.84 0.48 2.06
C ILE A 176 -21.13 0.28 3.40
N ALA A 177 -20.83 1.36 4.13
CA ALA A 177 -20.10 1.36 5.41
C ALA A 177 -20.46 0.19 6.36
N ARG A 178 -21.75 -0.10 6.48
CA ARG A 178 -22.27 -1.15 7.38
C ARG A 178 -21.88 -2.58 6.99
N TYR A 179 -21.35 -2.84 5.79
CA TYR A 179 -20.85 -4.16 5.40
C TYR A 179 -19.45 -4.46 5.93
N ALA A 180 -18.72 -3.47 6.47
CA ALA A 180 -17.29 -3.61 6.78
C ALA A 180 -16.95 -4.85 7.64
N PRO A 181 -17.72 -5.21 8.68
CA PRO A 181 -17.50 -6.45 9.42
C PRO A 181 -17.58 -7.72 8.57
N PHE A 182 -18.50 -7.82 7.60
CA PHE A 182 -18.59 -8.98 6.71
C PHE A 182 -17.46 -8.96 5.67
N ASN A 183 -17.08 -7.81 5.13
CA ASN A 183 -15.95 -7.73 4.19
C ASN A 183 -14.65 -8.15 4.89
N ALA A 184 -14.38 -7.63 6.10
CA ALA A 184 -13.22 -8.01 6.92
C ALA A 184 -13.22 -9.52 7.25
N LEU A 185 -14.36 -10.04 7.72
CA LEU A 185 -14.57 -11.46 7.99
C LEU A 185 -14.27 -12.33 6.77
N ALA A 186 -14.87 -12.01 5.63
CA ALA A 186 -14.73 -12.77 4.39
C ALA A 186 -13.29 -12.73 3.86
N LEU A 187 -12.66 -11.56 3.90
CA LEU A 187 -11.27 -11.38 3.49
C LEU A 187 -10.34 -12.19 4.39
N LEU A 188 -10.53 -12.14 5.72
CA LEU A 188 -9.76 -12.93 6.68
C LEU A 188 -9.90 -14.43 6.42
N VAL A 189 -11.11 -14.94 6.21
CA VAL A 189 -11.32 -16.37 5.91
C VAL A 189 -10.68 -16.75 4.58
N GLY A 190 -10.96 -16.00 3.50
CA GLY A 190 -10.47 -16.31 2.16
C GLY A 190 -8.95 -16.25 2.04
N SER A 191 -8.32 -15.24 2.63
CA SER A 191 -6.85 -15.10 2.62
C SER A 191 -6.16 -16.32 3.24
N GLN A 192 -6.68 -16.82 4.36
CA GLN A 192 -6.15 -17.99 5.06
C GLN A 192 -6.48 -19.31 4.37
N CYS A 193 -7.42 -19.32 3.41
CA CYS A 193 -7.62 -20.45 2.49
C CYS A 193 -6.53 -20.46 1.42
N GLY A 194 -6.24 -19.30 0.82
CA GLY A 194 -5.30 -19.15 -0.28
C GLY A 194 -3.85 -19.41 0.14
N ARG A 195 -3.36 -18.60 1.07
CA ARG A 195 -2.01 -18.72 1.62
C ARG A 195 -2.04 -18.42 3.12
N PRO A 196 -1.78 -19.42 3.98
CA PRO A 196 -1.58 -19.18 5.41
C PRO A 196 -0.53 -18.08 5.63
N GLY A 197 -0.82 -17.12 6.50
CA GLY A 197 0.08 -16.00 6.80
C GLY A 197 -0.19 -14.72 6.00
N VAL A 198 -1.16 -14.72 5.08
CA VAL A 198 -1.57 -13.47 4.41
C VAL A 198 -2.18 -12.51 5.43
N LEU A 199 -1.71 -11.28 5.44
CA LEU A 199 -2.25 -10.21 6.26
C LEU A 199 -3.47 -9.59 5.56
N THR A 200 -4.50 -9.28 6.33
CA THR A 200 -5.73 -8.64 5.87
C THR A 200 -6.07 -7.38 6.63
N GLN A 201 -6.61 -6.39 5.91
CA GLN A 201 -7.16 -5.14 6.46
C GLN A 201 -8.53 -4.81 5.85
N CYS A 202 -9.27 -3.93 6.51
CA CYS A 202 -10.56 -3.43 6.02
C CYS A 202 -10.63 -1.92 6.23
N SER A 203 -10.38 -1.19 5.15
CA SER A 203 -10.10 0.24 5.15
C SER A 203 -11.38 1.05 5.21
N VAL A 204 -11.62 1.68 6.35
CA VAL A 204 -12.85 2.45 6.65
C VAL A 204 -12.52 3.63 7.56
N GLU A 205 -13.54 4.27 8.16
CA GLU A 205 -13.32 5.31 9.17
C GLU A 205 -12.49 4.77 10.35
N GLU A 206 -11.58 5.60 10.86
CA GLU A 206 -10.47 5.22 11.75
C GLU A 206 -10.91 4.50 13.04
N ALA A 207 -11.93 5.00 13.73
CA ALA A 207 -12.44 4.37 14.95
C ALA A 207 -13.11 3.04 14.65
N THR A 208 -13.88 2.97 13.56
CA THR A 208 -14.50 1.74 13.05
C THR A 208 -13.44 0.70 12.69
N GLU A 209 -12.37 1.09 12.00
CA GLU A 209 -11.29 0.19 11.60
C GLU A 209 -10.51 -0.33 12.82
N LEU A 210 -10.23 0.54 13.79
CA LEU A 210 -9.61 0.12 15.05
C LEU A 210 -10.51 -0.87 15.80
N GLU A 211 -11.82 -0.66 15.80
CA GLU A 211 -12.78 -1.59 16.41
C GLU A 211 -12.77 -2.96 15.72
N LEU A 212 -12.75 -3.02 14.38
CA LEU A 212 -12.58 -4.27 13.63
C LEU A 212 -11.26 -4.96 14.00
N GLY A 213 -10.19 -4.19 14.11
CA GLY A 213 -8.89 -4.62 14.59
C GLY A 213 -8.96 -5.21 16.00
N MET A 214 -9.55 -4.50 16.97
CA MET A 214 -9.71 -4.97 18.36
C MET A 214 -10.53 -6.25 18.46
N ARG A 215 -11.54 -6.40 17.59
CA ARG A 215 -12.38 -7.61 17.50
C ARG A 215 -11.67 -8.78 16.81
N GLY A 216 -10.49 -8.59 16.23
CA GLY A 216 -9.77 -9.68 15.56
C GLY A 216 -10.32 -10.03 14.17
N LEU A 217 -11.01 -9.09 13.50
CA LEU A 217 -11.56 -9.29 12.15
C LEU A 217 -10.56 -8.92 11.05
N THR A 218 -9.54 -8.13 11.38
CA THR A 218 -8.38 -7.81 10.54
C THR A 218 -7.10 -8.27 11.22
N SER A 219 -5.98 -8.25 10.51
CA SER A 219 -4.65 -8.53 11.08
C SER A 219 -3.73 -7.32 11.10
N TYR A 220 -4.02 -6.29 10.31
CA TYR A 220 -3.33 -5.01 10.30
C TYR A 220 -4.26 -3.88 9.80
N ALA A 221 -3.76 -2.64 9.78
CA ALA A 221 -4.39 -1.46 9.19
C ALA A 221 -3.35 -0.58 8.45
N GLU A 222 -3.76 0.12 7.40
CA GLU A 222 -2.88 0.94 6.54
C GLU A 222 -3.46 2.32 6.25
N THR A 223 -4.77 2.42 6.01
CA THR A 223 -5.46 3.68 5.67
C THR A 223 -5.59 4.66 6.84
N VAL A 224 -4.69 4.55 7.83
CA VAL A 224 -4.53 5.44 8.97
C VAL A 224 -3.88 6.74 8.47
N SER A 225 -4.70 7.65 7.96
CA SER A 225 -4.24 8.72 7.05
C SER A 225 -3.58 9.91 7.75
N VAL A 226 -2.51 10.48 7.18
CA VAL A 226 -1.90 11.74 7.64
C VAL A 226 -1.74 12.73 6.49
N TYR A 227 -1.76 14.03 6.81
CA TYR A 227 -1.85 15.11 5.82
C TYR A 227 -0.84 16.22 6.05
N GLY A 228 -0.49 16.93 4.97
CA GLY A 228 0.60 17.89 4.92
C GLY A 228 0.24 19.31 5.35
N THR A 229 -1.04 19.62 5.65
CA THR A 229 -1.51 20.92 6.17
C THR A 229 -2.53 20.74 7.29
N GLU A 230 -2.60 21.69 8.23
CA GLU A 230 -3.52 21.58 9.38
C GLU A 230 -4.99 21.53 8.96
N SER A 231 -5.38 22.33 7.96
CA SER A 231 -6.75 22.38 7.46
C SER A 231 -7.18 21.02 6.90
N VAL A 232 -6.31 20.37 6.12
CA VAL A 232 -6.59 19.06 5.53
C VAL A 232 -6.59 17.97 6.60
N PHE A 233 -5.68 18.07 7.58
CA PHE A 233 -5.69 17.17 8.73
C PHE A 233 -7.01 17.26 9.52
N THR A 234 -7.51 18.47 9.69
CA THR A 234 -8.80 18.73 10.36
C THR A 234 -9.98 18.19 9.55
N ASP A 235 -10.00 18.39 8.23
CA ASP A 235 -11.03 17.83 7.35
C ASP A 235 -10.93 16.28 7.26
N GLY A 236 -9.74 15.73 7.49
CA GLY A 236 -9.49 14.31 7.73
C GLY A 236 -9.85 13.83 9.14
N ASP A 237 -10.48 14.68 9.96
CA ASP A 237 -10.95 14.45 11.33
C ASP A 237 -9.87 14.07 12.35
N ASP A 238 -8.63 14.55 12.15
CA ASP A 238 -7.50 14.18 12.98
C ASP A 238 -6.47 15.30 13.19
N THR A 239 -5.47 15.00 14.01
CA THR A 239 -4.26 15.80 14.24
C THR A 239 -3.04 14.86 14.26
N PRO A 240 -1.80 15.38 14.15
CA PRO A 240 -0.62 14.54 14.33
C PRO A 240 -0.62 13.74 15.66
N TRP A 241 -1.21 14.30 16.73
CA TRP A 241 -1.29 13.64 18.03
C TRP A 241 -2.38 12.57 18.11
N SER A 242 -3.57 12.79 17.55
CA SER A 242 -4.62 11.75 17.52
C SER A 242 -4.18 10.57 16.66
N LYS A 243 -3.53 10.81 15.53
CA LYS A 243 -2.92 9.75 14.71
C LYS A 243 -1.81 9.02 15.43
N ALA A 244 -0.87 9.72 16.07
CA ALA A 244 0.20 9.07 16.83
C ALA A 244 -0.35 8.23 18.00
N PHE A 245 -1.41 8.70 18.65
CA PHE A 245 -2.14 7.94 19.65
C PHE A 245 -2.83 6.71 19.04
N LEU A 246 -3.47 6.85 17.88
CA LEU A 246 -4.12 5.75 17.16
C LEU A 246 -3.11 4.67 16.72
N ALA A 247 -1.96 5.07 16.19
CA ALA A 247 -0.85 4.15 15.89
C ALA A 247 -0.42 3.36 17.14
N SER A 248 -0.28 4.07 18.28
CA SER A 248 0.01 3.44 19.57
C SER A 248 -1.14 2.55 20.05
N ALA A 249 -2.39 2.88 19.74
CA ALA A 249 -3.56 2.07 20.08
C ALA A 249 -3.53 0.73 19.33
N TYR A 250 -3.24 0.73 18.02
CA TYR A 250 -2.99 -0.49 17.25
C TYR A 250 -1.83 -1.29 17.86
N ALA A 251 -0.65 -0.68 18.03
CA ALA A 251 0.52 -1.37 18.59
C ALA A 251 0.26 -1.96 19.98
N SER A 252 -0.49 -1.28 20.85
CA SER A 252 -0.87 -1.77 22.18
C SER A 252 -1.75 -3.03 22.17
N ARG A 253 -2.40 -3.32 21.03
CA ARG A 253 -3.18 -4.53 20.78
C ARG A 253 -2.40 -5.56 19.98
N GLY A 254 -1.09 -5.33 19.83
CA GLY A 254 -0.23 -6.11 18.96
C GLY A 254 -0.71 -6.07 17.52
N LEU A 255 -1.28 -4.98 17.04
CA LEU A 255 -1.71 -4.86 15.65
C LEU A 255 -0.64 -4.16 14.82
N LYS A 256 -0.16 -4.84 13.76
CA LYS A 256 0.62 -4.18 12.72
C LYS A 256 -0.22 -3.04 12.15
N MET A 257 0.42 -1.92 11.93
CA MET A 257 -0.19 -0.86 11.14
C MET A 257 0.87 -0.05 10.42
N ARG A 258 0.42 0.72 9.44
CA ARG A 258 1.18 1.80 8.84
C ARG A 258 0.26 3.00 8.65
N TYR A 259 0.84 4.16 8.38
CA TYR A 259 0.05 5.30 7.92
C TYR A 259 -0.16 5.23 6.41
N THR A 260 -1.09 6.04 5.93
CA THR A 260 -1.23 6.39 4.51
C THR A 260 -1.09 7.90 4.34
N SER A 261 -0.34 8.31 3.32
CA SER A 261 -0.32 9.67 2.79
C SER A 261 -0.16 9.60 1.27
N GLY A 262 0.13 10.71 0.62
CA GLY A 262 0.44 10.70 -0.80
C GLY A 262 0.33 12.08 -1.41
N THR A 263 1.22 12.38 -2.36
CA THR A 263 1.14 13.64 -3.11
C THR A 263 -0.26 13.89 -3.68
N GLY A 264 -0.77 15.09 -3.47
CA GLY A 264 -1.99 15.59 -4.09
C GLY A 264 -3.23 15.62 -3.18
N SER A 265 -3.19 14.99 -1.99
CA SER A 265 -4.29 15.03 -1.02
C SER A 265 -4.69 16.46 -0.65
N GLU A 266 -3.73 17.31 -0.33
CA GLU A 266 -4.02 18.66 0.17
C GLU A 266 -4.55 19.58 -0.94
N ALA A 267 -4.06 19.41 -2.17
CA ALA A 267 -4.55 20.13 -3.34
C ALA A 267 -5.97 19.68 -3.72
N LEU A 268 -6.26 18.37 -3.64
CA LEU A 268 -7.59 17.82 -3.87
C LEU A 268 -8.60 18.30 -2.82
N MET A 269 -8.17 18.35 -1.55
CA MET A 269 -8.98 18.76 -0.41
C MET A 269 -9.05 20.30 -0.26
N GLY A 270 -8.37 21.06 -1.12
CA GLY A 270 -8.54 22.51 -1.26
C GLY A 270 -7.70 23.38 -0.33
N TYR A 271 -6.72 22.83 0.39
CA TYR A 271 -5.87 23.59 1.30
C TYR A 271 -4.39 23.14 1.23
N SER A 272 -3.74 23.42 0.11
CA SER A 272 -2.31 23.13 -0.12
C SER A 272 -1.34 24.16 0.46
N GLU A 273 -1.84 25.28 1.00
CA GLU A 273 -1.01 26.42 1.45
C GLU A 273 -0.02 26.90 0.36
N SER A 274 -0.43 26.78 -0.91
CA SER A 274 0.36 27.06 -2.12
C SER A 274 1.65 26.25 -2.27
N LYS A 275 1.82 25.17 -1.49
CA LYS A 275 3.01 24.33 -1.54
C LYS A 275 2.89 23.28 -2.64
N SER A 276 4.04 22.78 -3.10
CA SER A 276 4.05 21.63 -3.98
C SER A 276 3.53 20.39 -3.27
N MET A 277 2.95 19.48 -4.05
CA MET A 277 2.46 18.22 -3.53
C MET A 277 3.59 17.45 -2.82
N LEU A 278 4.80 17.41 -3.38
CA LEU A 278 5.93 16.68 -2.81
C LEU A 278 6.46 17.29 -1.51
N TYR A 279 6.43 18.62 -1.34
CA TYR A 279 6.76 19.22 -0.04
C TYR A 279 5.76 18.85 1.03
N LEU A 280 4.47 18.93 0.73
CA LEU A 280 3.41 18.55 1.68
C LEU A 280 3.50 17.07 2.03
N GLU A 281 3.71 16.21 1.04
CA GLU A 281 3.95 14.79 1.26
C GLU A 281 5.22 14.56 2.09
N SER A 282 6.29 15.32 1.87
CA SER A 282 7.47 15.21 2.74
C SER A 282 7.11 15.53 4.20
N ARG A 283 6.21 16.48 4.48
CA ARG A 283 5.74 16.69 5.87
C ARG A 283 4.99 15.46 6.40
N CYS A 284 4.13 14.83 5.59
CA CYS A 284 3.44 13.58 5.94
C CYS A 284 4.41 12.45 6.29
N ILE A 285 5.47 12.27 5.51
CA ILE A 285 6.49 11.24 5.75
C ILE A 285 7.20 11.50 7.09
N PHE A 286 7.55 12.75 7.38
CA PHE A 286 8.16 13.11 8.66
C PHE A 286 7.18 12.97 9.84
N ILE A 287 5.88 13.27 9.67
CA ILE A 287 4.85 12.96 10.69
C ILE A 287 4.84 11.46 10.96
N THR A 288 4.86 10.63 9.92
CA THR A 288 4.91 9.17 10.04
C THR A 288 6.13 8.71 10.84
N LYS A 289 7.31 9.24 10.49
CA LYS A 289 8.55 8.93 11.21
C LYS A 289 8.49 9.36 12.67
N GLY A 290 8.01 10.58 12.94
CA GLY A 290 7.91 11.12 14.30
C GLY A 290 6.88 10.41 15.18
N ALA A 291 5.82 9.86 14.58
CA ALA A 291 4.84 9.06 15.30
C ALA A 291 5.39 7.70 15.74
N GLY A 292 6.58 7.29 15.27
CA GLY A 292 7.14 5.97 15.53
C GLY A 292 6.41 4.86 14.78
N VAL A 293 5.68 5.20 13.73
CA VAL A 293 5.03 4.22 12.84
C VAL A 293 6.09 3.56 11.98
N GLN A 294 6.00 2.24 11.83
CA GLN A 294 7.02 1.43 11.16
C GLN A 294 7.05 1.59 9.63
N GLY A 295 5.94 2.04 9.04
CA GLY A 295 5.76 2.10 7.59
C GLY A 295 4.80 3.17 7.12
N LEU A 296 4.76 3.35 5.81
CA LEU A 296 3.92 4.30 5.11
C LEU A 296 3.44 3.71 3.78
N GLN A 297 2.14 3.79 3.52
CA GLN A 297 1.61 3.77 2.17
C GLN A 297 1.69 5.18 1.58
N ASN A 298 2.46 5.34 0.50
CA ASN A 298 2.51 6.59 -0.27
C ASN A 298 2.86 6.34 -1.74
N GLY A 299 3.00 7.42 -2.51
CA GLY A 299 3.12 7.38 -3.97
C GLY A 299 1.85 7.90 -4.63
N ALA A 300 1.34 9.03 -4.15
CA ALA A 300 0.05 9.66 -4.45
C ALA A 300 -1.21 8.86 -4.04
N VAL A 301 -1.17 7.51 -4.09
CA VAL A 301 -2.27 6.64 -3.65
C VAL A 301 -3.58 7.08 -4.35
N SER A 302 -4.68 7.30 -3.63
CA SER A 302 -5.97 7.71 -4.20
C SER A 302 -5.94 9.08 -4.87
N CYS A 303 -4.91 9.89 -4.63
CA CYS A 303 -4.73 11.19 -5.24
C CYS A 303 -3.85 11.16 -6.49
N ILE A 304 -3.51 9.99 -7.03
CA ILE A 304 -2.67 9.85 -8.25
C ILE A 304 -3.20 10.61 -9.46
N GLY A 305 -4.52 10.84 -9.54
CA GLY A 305 -5.12 11.71 -10.55
C GLY A 305 -4.64 13.16 -10.47
N MET A 306 -4.32 13.67 -9.27
CA MET A 306 -3.76 15.01 -9.06
C MET A 306 -2.30 15.06 -9.48
N THR A 307 -1.46 14.20 -8.91
CA THR A 307 -0.02 14.20 -9.20
C THR A 307 0.22 13.86 -10.66
N GLY A 308 -0.48 12.86 -11.20
CA GLY A 308 -0.43 12.48 -12.61
C GLY A 308 -0.94 13.55 -13.58
N ALA A 309 -1.67 14.57 -13.14
CA ALA A 309 -2.18 15.62 -14.03
C ALA A 309 -1.13 16.67 -14.41
N VAL A 310 -0.09 16.84 -13.59
CA VAL A 310 0.90 17.93 -13.69
C VAL A 310 2.27 17.43 -14.18
N PRO A 311 3.14 18.34 -14.70
CA PRO A 311 4.50 17.99 -15.11
C PRO A 311 5.30 17.30 -14.00
N SER A 312 6.16 16.35 -14.37
CA SER A 312 7.02 15.59 -13.45
C SER A 312 6.27 14.81 -12.35
N GLY A 313 4.94 14.74 -12.38
CA GLY A 313 4.15 14.11 -11.34
C GLY A 313 4.52 12.66 -11.06
N ILE A 314 4.69 11.85 -12.10
CA ILE A 314 5.08 10.45 -11.95
C ILE A 314 6.52 10.30 -11.39
N ARG A 315 7.40 11.27 -11.63
CA ARG A 315 8.71 11.34 -10.95
C ARG A 315 8.54 11.73 -9.49
N ALA A 316 7.65 12.66 -9.15
CA ALA A 316 7.36 13.02 -7.76
C ALA A 316 6.80 11.85 -6.95
N VAL A 317 5.97 11.00 -7.58
CA VAL A 317 5.50 9.73 -6.99
C VAL A 317 6.64 8.79 -6.63
N LEU A 318 7.66 8.67 -7.50
CA LEU A 318 8.85 7.89 -7.16
C LEU A 318 9.68 8.58 -6.06
N ALA A 319 9.75 9.91 -6.09
CA ALA A 319 10.50 10.71 -5.13
C ALA A 319 9.94 10.56 -3.70
N GLU A 320 8.62 10.62 -3.50
CA GLU A 320 8.02 10.43 -2.17
C GLU A 320 8.23 9.01 -1.61
N ASN A 321 8.18 7.98 -2.47
CA ASN A 321 8.52 6.61 -2.07
C ASN A 321 9.98 6.51 -1.61
N LEU A 322 10.88 7.21 -2.32
CA LEU A 322 12.29 7.25 -1.95
C LEU A 322 12.54 8.06 -0.67
N ILE A 323 11.83 9.17 -0.45
CA ILE A 323 11.92 9.93 0.80
C ILE A 323 11.50 9.04 1.99
N ALA A 324 10.38 8.32 1.88
CA ALA A 324 9.92 7.41 2.91
C ALA A 324 10.93 6.29 3.17
N SER A 325 11.45 5.65 2.12
CA SER A 325 12.43 4.57 2.23
C SER A 325 13.75 5.05 2.85
N MET A 326 14.26 6.21 2.43
CA MET A 326 15.52 6.75 2.95
C MET A 326 15.38 7.25 4.39
N LEU A 327 14.15 7.51 4.86
CA LEU A 327 13.83 7.76 6.27
C LEU A 327 13.64 6.47 7.09
N ASP A 328 14.00 5.31 6.54
CA ASP A 328 13.95 4.03 7.23
C ASP A 328 12.53 3.66 7.68
N LEU A 329 11.57 3.86 6.77
CA LEU A 329 10.20 3.36 6.87
C LEU A 329 10.02 2.19 5.90
N GLU A 330 9.15 1.25 6.24
CA GLU A 330 8.52 0.36 5.26
C GLU A 330 7.74 1.20 4.26
N VAL A 331 7.83 0.88 2.97
CA VAL A 331 7.07 1.59 1.92
C VAL A 331 6.17 0.65 1.15
N ALA A 332 4.86 0.86 1.32
CA ALA A 332 3.82 0.30 0.47
C ALA A 332 3.52 1.31 -0.66
N SER A 333 4.05 1.07 -1.85
CA SER A 333 4.37 2.15 -2.80
C SER A 333 3.29 2.49 -3.82
N ALA A 334 2.03 2.54 -3.37
CA ALA A 334 0.87 2.86 -4.19
C ALA A 334 0.73 1.88 -5.36
N ASN A 335 0.75 2.37 -6.61
CA ASN A 335 0.37 1.59 -7.81
C ASN A 335 -1.03 1.00 -7.74
N ASP A 336 -1.83 1.49 -6.82
CA ASP A 336 -3.06 0.92 -6.29
C ASP A 336 -4.31 1.61 -6.83
N GLN A 337 -4.12 2.64 -7.66
CA GLN A 337 -5.18 3.58 -8.07
C GLN A 337 -5.07 3.97 -9.55
N THR A 338 -6.21 4.07 -10.23
CA THR A 338 -6.29 4.48 -11.63
C THR A 338 -5.97 5.97 -11.83
N PHE A 339 -5.23 6.28 -12.88
CA PHE A 339 -4.98 7.69 -13.29
C PHE A 339 -4.94 7.91 -14.80
N SER A 340 -4.91 6.83 -15.59
CA SER A 340 -4.76 6.89 -17.03
C SER A 340 -5.61 5.86 -17.74
N HIS A 341 -6.14 6.24 -18.90
CA HIS A 341 -6.82 5.34 -19.82
C HIS A 341 -5.85 4.58 -20.73
N SER A 342 -4.55 4.82 -20.61
CA SER A 342 -3.51 4.28 -21.49
C SER A 342 -2.63 3.28 -20.76
N ASP A 343 -2.61 2.04 -21.26
CA ASP A 343 -1.74 0.97 -20.75
C ASP A 343 -0.27 1.40 -20.68
N ILE A 344 0.23 2.05 -21.74
CA ILE A 344 1.61 2.55 -21.79
C ILE A 344 1.93 3.48 -20.61
N ARG A 345 0.99 4.34 -20.21
CA ARG A 345 1.22 5.38 -19.21
C ARG A 345 1.14 4.79 -17.79
N ARG A 346 0.16 3.92 -17.53
CA ARG A 346 0.04 3.19 -16.26
C ARG A 346 1.19 2.21 -16.03
N THR A 347 1.67 1.52 -17.07
CA THR A 347 2.87 0.67 -16.99
C THR A 347 4.11 1.48 -16.67
N ALA A 348 4.33 2.62 -17.35
CA ALA A 348 5.50 3.48 -17.07
C ALA A 348 5.51 3.99 -15.61
N ARG A 349 4.34 4.33 -15.05
CA ARG A 349 4.19 4.68 -13.64
C ARG A 349 4.62 3.53 -12.74
N THR A 350 4.10 2.32 -12.96
CA THR A 350 4.40 1.15 -12.12
C THR A 350 5.84 0.69 -12.18
N LEU A 351 6.48 0.76 -13.34
CA LEU A 351 7.88 0.36 -13.47
C LEU A 351 8.82 1.18 -12.58
N MET A 352 8.42 2.38 -12.13
CA MET A 352 9.20 3.18 -11.19
C MET A 352 9.43 2.47 -9.85
N GLN A 353 8.46 1.68 -9.38
CA GLN A 353 8.57 0.92 -8.13
C GLN A 353 8.85 -0.56 -8.37
N MET A 354 8.30 -1.14 -9.44
CA MET A 354 8.48 -2.57 -9.75
C MET A 354 9.94 -2.91 -10.07
N LEU A 355 10.62 -2.10 -10.88
CA LEU A 355 12.00 -2.36 -11.29
C LEU A 355 12.99 -2.39 -10.10
N PRO A 356 13.02 -1.39 -9.21
CA PRO A 356 13.90 -1.43 -8.04
C PRO A 356 13.39 -2.35 -6.93
N GLY A 357 12.07 -2.55 -6.86
CA GLY A 357 11.36 -3.19 -5.76
C GLY A 357 11.20 -2.26 -4.56
N THR A 358 10.03 -2.30 -3.93
CA THR A 358 9.72 -1.68 -2.63
C THR A 358 9.24 -2.75 -1.66
N ASP A 359 8.99 -2.41 -0.39
CA ASP A 359 8.50 -3.38 0.59
C ASP A 359 7.16 -3.99 0.11
N PHE A 360 6.30 -3.17 -0.50
CA PHE A 360 5.20 -3.61 -1.35
C PHE A 360 5.15 -2.81 -2.65
N ILE A 361 5.42 -3.47 -3.79
CA ILE A 361 5.47 -2.84 -5.12
C ILE A 361 4.14 -2.19 -5.46
N PHE A 362 3.05 -2.90 -5.16
CA PHE A 362 1.73 -2.33 -5.06
C PHE A 362 1.30 -2.37 -3.61
N SER A 363 0.68 -1.29 -3.16
CA SER A 363 -0.15 -1.23 -1.97
C SER A 363 -1.63 -1.31 -2.39
N GLY A 364 -1.97 -2.27 -3.24
CA GLY A 364 -3.36 -2.40 -3.74
C GLY A 364 -3.48 -2.71 -5.22
N TYR A 365 -2.71 -3.66 -5.75
CA TYR A 365 -3.02 -4.29 -7.03
C TYR A 365 -4.46 -4.81 -6.99
N SER A 366 -5.33 -4.52 -7.95
CA SER A 366 -6.69 -5.05 -7.85
C SER A 366 -6.72 -6.54 -8.18
N ALA A 367 -6.94 -7.41 -7.18
CA ALA A 367 -7.09 -8.85 -7.43
C ALA A 367 -8.47 -9.22 -7.99
N VAL A 368 -9.29 -8.21 -8.26
CA VAL A 368 -10.58 -8.27 -8.95
C VAL A 368 -10.52 -7.38 -10.19
N PRO A 369 -11.37 -7.57 -11.20
CA PRO A 369 -11.46 -6.60 -12.29
C PRO A 369 -11.84 -5.22 -11.77
N ASN A 370 -11.32 -4.16 -12.38
CA ASN A 370 -11.46 -2.80 -11.86
C ASN A 370 -12.91 -2.32 -11.73
N TYR A 371 -13.88 -2.93 -12.42
CA TYR A 371 -15.30 -2.61 -12.22
C TYR A 371 -15.83 -3.02 -10.83
N ASP A 372 -15.11 -3.89 -10.12
CA ASP A 372 -15.39 -4.36 -8.76
C ASP A 372 -14.46 -3.74 -7.72
N ASN A 373 -13.45 -2.99 -8.16
CA ASN A 373 -12.53 -2.34 -7.25
C ASN A 373 -13.20 -1.15 -6.57
N MET A 374 -13.45 -1.26 -5.27
CA MET A 374 -14.18 -0.25 -4.48
C MET A 374 -13.32 0.94 -4.05
N PHE A 375 -12.03 0.91 -4.40
CA PHE A 375 -11.14 2.07 -4.36
C PHE A 375 -11.16 2.82 -5.70
N ALA A 376 -12.24 2.73 -6.48
CA ALA A 376 -12.38 3.35 -7.80
C ALA A 376 -11.36 2.88 -8.86
N GLY A 377 -10.91 1.63 -8.75
CA GLY A 377 -9.99 1.01 -9.70
C GLY A 377 -8.53 1.19 -9.30
N SER A 378 -7.75 0.13 -9.47
CA SER A 378 -6.30 0.12 -9.32
C SER A 378 -5.55 0.31 -10.64
N ASN A 379 -4.28 0.69 -10.56
CA ASN A 379 -3.44 0.91 -11.74
C ASN A 379 -3.21 -0.40 -12.54
N PHE A 380 -3.23 -1.54 -11.86
CA PHE A 380 -3.29 -2.88 -12.44
C PHE A 380 -4.42 -3.67 -11.77
N ASP A 381 -5.09 -4.52 -12.54
CA ASP A 381 -6.19 -5.34 -12.04
C ASP A 381 -6.09 -6.81 -12.44
N ALA A 382 -7.10 -7.62 -12.10
CA ALA A 382 -7.08 -9.05 -12.36
C ALA A 382 -6.90 -9.41 -13.85
N GLU A 383 -7.24 -8.51 -14.76
CA GLU A 383 -7.07 -8.74 -16.20
C GLU A 383 -5.60 -8.53 -16.64
N ASP A 384 -4.77 -7.92 -15.80
CA ASP A 384 -3.34 -7.70 -16.06
C ASP A 384 -2.41 -8.78 -15.44
N PHE A 385 -2.95 -9.83 -14.81
CA PHE A 385 -2.13 -10.81 -14.09
C PHE A 385 -1.10 -11.50 -14.99
N ASP A 386 -1.49 -11.84 -16.21
CA ASP A 386 -0.62 -12.52 -17.17
C ASP A 386 0.48 -11.58 -17.68
N ASP A 387 0.12 -10.34 -18.02
CA ASP A 387 1.10 -9.30 -18.41
C ASP A 387 2.10 -9.04 -17.28
N TYR A 388 1.64 -8.97 -16.03
CA TYR A 388 2.52 -8.76 -14.88
C TYR A 388 3.50 -9.94 -14.67
N ASN A 389 3.04 -11.18 -14.85
CA ASN A 389 3.91 -12.36 -14.81
C ASN A 389 4.91 -12.38 -15.98
N ILE A 390 4.49 -11.98 -17.17
CA ILE A 390 5.38 -11.86 -18.33
C ILE A 390 6.44 -10.77 -18.11
N LEU A 391 6.07 -9.63 -17.55
CA LEU A 391 7.03 -8.56 -17.22
C LEU A 391 8.11 -9.02 -16.23
N GLN A 392 7.72 -9.75 -15.18
CA GLN A 392 8.67 -10.35 -14.24
C GLN A 392 9.68 -11.27 -14.95
N ARG A 393 9.18 -12.12 -15.86
CA ARG A 393 9.98 -13.03 -16.66
C ARG A 393 10.89 -12.29 -17.64
N ASP A 394 10.40 -11.27 -18.33
CA ASP A 394 11.15 -10.58 -19.37
C ASP A 394 12.30 -9.74 -18.80
N LEU A 395 12.08 -9.16 -17.62
CA LEU A 395 13.03 -8.25 -16.98
C LEU A 395 13.92 -8.94 -15.94
N MET A 396 13.64 -10.20 -15.60
CA MET A 396 14.23 -10.88 -14.45
C MET A 396 14.08 -10.04 -13.17
N VAL A 397 12.86 -9.56 -12.95
CA VAL A 397 12.45 -8.75 -11.80
C VAL A 397 11.43 -9.54 -10.99
N ASP A 398 11.61 -9.56 -9.68
CA ASP A 398 10.62 -10.15 -8.78
C ASP A 398 9.54 -9.12 -8.46
N GLY A 399 8.38 -9.28 -9.07
CA GLY A 399 7.21 -8.45 -8.85
C GLY A 399 6.35 -8.89 -7.68
N GLY A 400 6.78 -9.92 -6.93
CA GLY A 400 6.05 -10.49 -5.80
C GLY A 400 4.87 -11.41 -6.17
N LEU A 401 4.63 -11.68 -7.46
CA LEU A 401 3.54 -12.54 -7.93
C LEU A 401 4.04 -13.74 -8.73
N ARG A 402 3.20 -14.74 -8.93
CA ARG A 402 3.52 -15.92 -9.72
C ARG A 402 2.39 -16.32 -10.64
N PRO A 403 2.69 -17.06 -11.72
CA PRO A 403 1.67 -17.75 -12.49
C PRO A 403 0.98 -18.81 -11.60
N VAL A 404 -0.33 -18.97 -11.80
CA VAL A 404 -1.16 -20.01 -11.21
C VAL A 404 -1.93 -20.71 -12.32
N THR A 405 -2.30 -21.96 -12.09
CA THR A 405 -3.17 -22.73 -12.98
C THR A 405 -4.64 -22.45 -12.71
N GLU A 406 -5.48 -22.64 -13.72
CA GLU A 406 -6.93 -22.51 -13.56
C GLU A 406 -7.48 -23.56 -12.58
N GLU A 407 -6.98 -24.81 -12.64
CA GLU A 407 -7.43 -25.90 -11.77
C GLU A 407 -7.20 -25.61 -10.28
N GLU A 408 -6.00 -25.17 -9.89
CA GLU A 408 -5.72 -24.83 -8.49
C GLU A 408 -6.51 -23.59 -8.04
N THR A 409 -6.75 -22.64 -8.97
CA THR A 409 -7.52 -21.42 -8.70
C THR A 409 -8.98 -21.76 -8.42
N ILE A 410 -9.62 -22.55 -9.28
CA ILE A 410 -10.98 -23.08 -9.06
C ILE A 410 -11.05 -23.79 -7.71
N ALA A 411 -10.10 -24.68 -7.43
CA ALA A 411 -10.09 -25.45 -6.18
C ALA A 411 -9.99 -24.55 -4.94
N ILE A 412 -9.13 -23.54 -4.96
CA ILE A 412 -8.91 -22.67 -3.80
C ILE A 412 -10.06 -21.68 -3.58
N ARG A 413 -10.61 -21.11 -4.66
CA ARG A 413 -11.80 -20.26 -4.64
C ARG A 413 -12.99 -21.02 -4.07
N ASN A 414 -13.20 -22.25 -4.54
CA ASN A 414 -14.27 -23.11 -4.05
C ASN A 414 -14.12 -23.47 -2.56
N LYS A 415 -12.90 -23.82 -2.13
CA LYS A 415 -12.61 -24.09 -0.72
C LYS A 415 -12.97 -22.87 0.14
N ALA A 416 -12.57 -21.67 -0.28
CA ALA A 416 -12.86 -20.44 0.45
C ALA A 416 -14.35 -20.10 0.47
N ALA A 417 -15.04 -20.25 -0.66
CA ALA A 417 -16.48 -20.07 -0.75
C ALA A 417 -17.25 -21.03 0.18
N ARG A 418 -16.82 -22.29 0.29
CA ARG A 418 -17.38 -23.26 1.25
C ARG A 418 -17.02 -22.93 2.70
N ALA A 419 -15.81 -22.43 2.96
CA ALA A 419 -15.39 -22.03 4.30
C ALA A 419 -16.21 -20.83 4.82
N ILE A 420 -16.39 -19.80 3.99
CA ILE A 420 -17.22 -18.65 4.37
C ILE A 420 -18.70 -19.03 4.50
N GLN A 421 -19.21 -19.92 3.64
CA GLN A 421 -20.54 -20.51 3.80
C GLN A 421 -20.70 -21.20 5.16
N ALA A 422 -19.71 -22.00 5.57
CA ALA A 422 -19.72 -22.70 6.84
C ALA A 422 -19.65 -21.73 8.03
N VAL A 423 -18.84 -20.68 7.95
CA VAL A 423 -18.78 -19.62 8.97
C VAL A 423 -20.12 -18.92 9.12
N PHE A 424 -20.76 -18.53 8.02
CA PHE A 424 -22.07 -17.89 8.07
C PHE A 424 -23.12 -18.81 8.69
N ARG A 425 -23.13 -20.10 8.34
CA ARG A 425 -24.01 -21.10 8.95
C ARG A 425 -23.78 -21.23 10.46
N GLU A 426 -22.54 -21.39 10.88
CA GLU A 426 -22.18 -21.62 12.30
C GLU A 426 -22.39 -20.38 13.18
N LEU A 427 -22.28 -19.18 12.62
CA LEU A 427 -22.53 -17.92 13.34
C LEU A 427 -24.00 -17.48 13.28
N GLY A 428 -24.85 -18.18 12.53
CA GLY A 428 -26.26 -17.85 12.34
C GLY A 428 -26.47 -16.57 11.53
N LEU A 429 -25.63 -16.36 10.53
CA LEU A 429 -25.70 -15.25 9.57
C LEU A 429 -26.57 -15.65 8.35
N PRO A 430 -26.94 -14.69 7.48
CA PRO A 430 -27.85 -14.96 6.36
C PRO A 430 -27.25 -16.01 5.42
N LEU A 431 -28.09 -16.93 4.97
CA LEU A 431 -27.66 -18.11 4.22
C LEU A 431 -26.75 -17.74 3.03
N ILE A 432 -25.65 -18.47 2.89
CA ILE A 432 -24.89 -18.55 1.65
C ILE A 432 -25.28 -19.87 0.99
N SER A 433 -25.90 -19.79 -0.18
CA SER A 433 -26.37 -20.94 -0.93
C SER A 433 -25.24 -21.66 -1.67
N ASP A 434 -25.46 -22.92 -2.06
CA ASP A 434 -24.51 -23.64 -2.92
C ASP A 434 -24.41 -23.00 -4.32
N GLU A 435 -25.46 -22.29 -4.78
CA GLU A 435 -25.43 -21.51 -6.01
C GLU A 435 -24.44 -20.35 -5.93
N GLU A 436 -24.39 -19.64 -4.80
CA GLU A 436 -23.38 -18.59 -4.57
C GLU A 436 -21.97 -19.16 -4.45
N VAL A 437 -21.81 -20.32 -3.81
CA VAL A 437 -20.52 -21.01 -3.70
C VAL A 437 -20.01 -21.40 -5.08
N GLU A 438 -20.86 -22.00 -5.91
CA GLU A 438 -20.51 -22.37 -7.28
C GLU A 438 -20.23 -21.13 -8.14
N ALA A 439 -21.05 -20.09 -8.04
CA ALA A 439 -20.83 -18.83 -8.75
C ALA A 439 -19.47 -18.22 -8.39
N ALA A 440 -19.16 -18.05 -7.10
CA ALA A 440 -17.88 -17.47 -6.66
C ALA A 440 -16.67 -18.29 -7.09
N THR A 441 -16.84 -19.61 -7.24
CA THR A 441 -15.79 -20.52 -7.69
C THR A 441 -15.29 -20.19 -9.09
N TYR A 442 -16.19 -19.82 -10.01
CA TYR A 442 -15.88 -19.59 -11.43
C TYR A 442 -16.06 -18.14 -11.88
N ALA A 443 -16.49 -17.25 -10.98
CA ALA A 443 -16.69 -15.83 -11.27
C ALA A 443 -15.39 -15.14 -11.66
N HIS A 444 -15.49 -14.23 -12.63
CA HIS A 444 -14.49 -13.17 -12.83
C HIS A 444 -14.76 -12.00 -11.89
N GLY A 445 -16.03 -11.68 -11.67
CA GLY A 445 -16.42 -10.72 -10.64
C GLY A 445 -17.91 -10.71 -10.35
N SER A 446 -18.42 -9.62 -9.78
CA SER A 446 -19.76 -9.52 -9.21
C SER A 446 -20.88 -9.60 -10.23
N LYS A 447 -20.56 -9.45 -11.52
CA LYS A 447 -21.50 -9.69 -12.62
C LYS A 447 -21.92 -11.17 -12.72
N ASP A 448 -21.06 -12.07 -12.25
CA ASP A 448 -21.28 -13.51 -12.25
C ASP A 448 -21.90 -13.99 -10.91
N MET A 449 -21.98 -13.10 -9.92
CA MET A 449 -22.51 -13.41 -8.59
C MET A 449 -24.02 -13.20 -8.47
N PRO A 450 -24.77 -14.19 -7.92
CA PRO A 450 -26.15 -13.99 -7.51
C PRO A 450 -26.32 -12.78 -6.59
N ALA A 451 -27.47 -12.12 -6.70
CA ALA A 451 -27.79 -11.00 -5.81
C ALA A 451 -28.13 -11.53 -4.41
N ARG A 452 -27.53 -10.92 -3.38
CA ARG A 452 -27.88 -11.17 -1.97
C ARG A 452 -28.92 -10.19 -1.47
N ASN A 453 -29.63 -10.58 -0.41
CA ASN A 453 -30.54 -9.68 0.29
C ASN A 453 -29.75 -8.71 1.17
N VAL A 454 -29.36 -7.56 0.60
CA VAL A 454 -28.53 -6.55 1.28
C VAL A 454 -29.12 -6.14 2.63
N VAL A 455 -30.44 -5.94 2.73
CA VAL A 455 -31.06 -5.49 3.99
C VAL A 455 -30.91 -6.53 5.10
N GLU A 456 -31.03 -7.81 4.76
CA GLU A 456 -30.86 -8.92 5.70
C GLU A 456 -29.41 -9.08 6.14
N ASP A 457 -28.46 -8.94 5.21
CA ASP A 457 -27.03 -8.90 5.53
C ASP A 457 -26.70 -7.74 6.48
N LEU A 458 -27.17 -6.53 6.20
CA LEU A 458 -26.89 -5.36 7.05
C LEU A 458 -27.50 -5.51 8.46
N ALA A 459 -28.70 -6.09 8.57
CA ALA A 459 -29.30 -6.40 9.87
C ALA A 459 -28.50 -7.46 10.64
N ALA A 460 -27.98 -8.47 9.94
CA ALA A 460 -27.15 -9.49 10.55
C ALA A 460 -25.77 -8.97 10.96
N VAL A 461 -25.16 -8.05 10.20
CA VAL A 461 -23.92 -7.37 10.62
C VAL A 461 -24.14 -6.60 11.92
N GLU A 462 -25.21 -5.80 12.00
CA GLU A 462 -25.53 -5.03 13.21
C GLU A 462 -25.69 -5.96 14.42
N GLU A 463 -26.41 -7.07 14.25
CA GLU A 463 -26.60 -8.06 15.32
C GLU A 463 -25.31 -8.81 15.66
N MET A 464 -24.49 -9.16 14.66
CA MET A 464 -23.17 -9.78 14.84
C MET A 464 -22.26 -8.88 15.69
N MET A 465 -22.27 -7.56 15.41
CA MET A 465 -21.50 -6.59 16.16
C MET A 465 -22.03 -6.41 17.58
N LYS A 466 -23.35 -6.41 17.81
CA LYS A 466 -23.97 -6.41 19.16
C LYS A 466 -23.65 -7.65 19.97
N ARG A 467 -23.54 -8.81 19.32
CA ARG A 467 -23.12 -10.09 19.92
C ARG A 467 -21.63 -10.12 20.29
N ASN A 468 -20.88 -9.06 19.98
CA ASN A 468 -19.43 -8.97 20.20
C ASN A 468 -18.66 -10.13 19.57
N ILE A 469 -19.06 -10.54 18.37
CA ILE A 469 -18.34 -11.56 17.60
C ILE A 469 -16.91 -11.07 17.33
N THR A 470 -15.96 -11.99 17.52
CA THR A 470 -14.53 -11.77 17.38
C THR A 470 -13.88 -12.76 16.41
N GLY A 471 -12.60 -12.56 16.12
CA GLY A 471 -11.76 -13.51 15.38
C GLY A 471 -11.79 -14.93 15.97
N LEU A 472 -11.91 -15.08 17.29
CA LEU A 472 -11.98 -16.39 17.93
C LEU A 472 -13.29 -17.12 17.66
N ASP A 473 -14.39 -16.40 17.49
CA ASP A 473 -15.68 -16.98 17.09
C ASP A 473 -15.61 -17.54 15.67
N ILE A 474 -14.87 -16.87 14.78
CA ILE A 474 -14.58 -17.35 13.41
C ILE A 474 -13.75 -18.64 13.47
N VAL A 475 -12.68 -18.66 14.27
CA VAL A 475 -11.86 -19.87 14.51
C VAL A 475 -12.75 -21.02 14.99
N GLY A 476 -13.62 -20.77 15.97
CA GLY A 476 -14.55 -21.77 16.49
C GLY A 476 -15.55 -22.26 15.43
N ALA A 477 -16.09 -21.36 14.61
CA ALA A 477 -17.00 -21.70 13.52
C ALA A 477 -16.36 -22.61 12.47
N LEU A 478 -15.14 -22.29 12.02
CA LEU A 478 -14.39 -23.11 11.08
C LEU A 478 -14.03 -24.48 11.67
N SER A 479 -13.58 -24.52 12.92
CA SER A 479 -13.22 -25.78 13.61
C SER A 479 -14.43 -26.73 13.72
N ARG A 480 -15.61 -26.22 14.11
CA ARG A 480 -16.84 -27.03 14.20
C ARG A 480 -17.37 -27.52 12.85
N SER A 481 -16.97 -26.88 11.76
CA SER A 481 -17.48 -27.18 10.42
C SER A 481 -16.50 -27.97 9.54
N GLY A 482 -15.43 -28.50 10.13
CA GLY A 482 -14.46 -29.38 9.44
C GLY A 482 -13.34 -28.63 8.72
N PHE A 483 -13.23 -27.32 8.91
CA PHE A 483 -12.17 -26.46 8.36
C PHE A 483 -11.08 -26.18 9.40
N GLU A 484 -10.58 -27.24 10.04
CA GLU A 484 -9.62 -27.15 11.15
C GLU A 484 -8.30 -26.50 10.73
N ASP A 485 -7.89 -26.71 9.48
CA ASP A 485 -6.70 -26.07 8.91
C ASP A 485 -6.87 -24.55 8.81
N ILE A 486 -8.01 -24.06 8.31
CA ILE A 486 -8.30 -22.62 8.20
C ILE A 486 -8.52 -22.01 9.59
N ALA A 487 -9.19 -22.74 10.51
CA ALA A 487 -9.34 -22.33 11.90
C ALA A 487 -7.98 -22.09 12.57
N SER A 488 -7.05 -23.03 12.39
CA SER A 488 -5.67 -22.92 12.88
C SER A 488 -4.94 -21.73 12.25
N ASN A 489 -5.12 -21.51 10.94
CA ASN A 489 -4.50 -20.39 10.24
C ASN A 489 -4.93 -19.04 10.81
N ILE A 490 -6.24 -18.81 10.98
CA ILE A 490 -6.75 -17.57 11.57
C ILE A 490 -6.27 -17.42 13.02
N LEU A 491 -6.23 -18.51 13.79
CA LEU A 491 -5.68 -18.47 15.14
C LEU A 491 -4.20 -18.05 15.15
N ASN A 492 -3.39 -18.53 14.19
CA ASN A 492 -2.00 -18.12 14.05
C ASN A 492 -1.87 -16.65 13.63
N MET A 493 -2.72 -16.14 12.73
CA MET A 493 -2.79 -14.70 12.45
C MET A 493 -3.08 -13.87 13.70
N LEU A 494 -4.02 -14.31 14.54
CA LEU A 494 -4.33 -13.63 15.80
C LEU A 494 -3.18 -13.74 16.81
N ARG A 495 -2.41 -14.82 16.79
CA ARG A 495 -1.25 -15.02 17.67
C ARG A 495 -0.09 -14.07 17.37
N GLN A 496 0.00 -13.51 16.17
CA GLN A 496 0.99 -12.46 15.86
C GLN A 496 0.87 -11.26 16.80
N ARG A 497 -0.35 -10.99 17.30
CA ARG A 497 -0.63 -9.93 18.27
C ARG A 497 -0.02 -10.20 19.65
N VAL A 498 0.27 -11.46 19.95
CA VAL A 498 0.88 -11.86 21.22
C VAL A 498 2.40 -11.75 21.15
N THR A 499 3.01 -12.10 20.02
CA THR A 499 4.47 -12.04 19.87
C THR A 499 4.95 -10.62 19.61
N GLY A 500 4.19 -9.86 18.81
CA GLY A 500 4.55 -8.50 18.40
C GLY A 500 5.66 -8.46 17.35
N ASP A 501 6.12 -9.59 16.82
CA ASP A 501 7.23 -9.64 15.86
C ASP A 501 6.85 -8.91 14.56
N TYR A 502 5.60 -9.05 14.11
CA TYR A 502 5.13 -8.42 12.87
C TYR A 502 4.80 -6.92 13.02
N LEU A 503 5.06 -6.33 14.19
CA LEU A 503 5.02 -4.88 14.39
C LEU A 503 6.29 -4.19 13.86
N GLN A 504 7.33 -4.97 13.55
CA GLN A 504 8.58 -4.44 13.03
C GLN A 504 8.43 -3.97 11.58
N THR A 505 9.34 -3.07 11.19
CA THR A 505 9.43 -2.51 9.84
C THR A 505 9.35 -3.59 8.77
N SER A 506 8.44 -3.42 7.82
CA SER A 506 8.31 -4.27 6.62
C SER A 506 7.89 -5.72 6.89
N ALA A 507 7.34 -5.99 8.08
CA ALA A 507 6.99 -7.35 8.44
C ALA A 507 5.78 -7.90 7.66
N ILE A 508 6.01 -9.04 7.03
CA ILE A 508 5.01 -9.96 6.50
C ILE A 508 5.20 -11.33 7.16
N LEU A 509 4.36 -12.31 6.82
CA LEU A 509 4.49 -13.68 7.31
C LEU A 509 4.70 -14.65 6.15
N ASP A 510 5.53 -15.66 6.35
CA ASP A 510 5.61 -16.82 5.46
C ASP A 510 4.42 -17.79 5.67
N ARG A 511 4.48 -18.97 5.04
CA ARG A 511 3.40 -19.97 5.14
C ARG A 511 3.32 -20.65 6.51
N GLN A 512 4.33 -20.49 7.34
CA GLN A 512 4.44 -21.05 8.69
C GLN A 512 4.04 -20.03 9.77
N PHE A 513 3.65 -18.82 9.36
CA PHE A 513 3.39 -17.67 10.24
C PHE A 513 4.67 -17.12 10.91
N ASP A 514 5.84 -17.49 10.39
CA ASP A 514 7.10 -16.89 10.82
C ASP A 514 7.25 -15.52 10.15
N VAL A 515 7.69 -14.54 10.93
CA VAL A 515 7.86 -13.16 10.47
C VAL A 515 9.03 -13.05 9.50
N VAL A 516 8.81 -12.34 8.39
CA VAL A 516 9.85 -11.87 7.47
C VAL A 516 9.74 -10.35 7.41
N SER A 517 10.72 -9.65 7.98
CA SER A 517 10.70 -8.19 8.17
C SER A 517 12.05 -7.58 7.81
N ALA A 518 12.16 -6.25 7.81
CA ALA A 518 13.43 -5.56 7.64
C ALA A 518 14.45 -5.88 8.76
N VAL A 519 14.04 -6.51 9.87
CA VAL A 519 14.94 -6.87 10.98
C VAL A 519 15.68 -8.18 10.71
N ASN A 520 15.02 -9.17 10.12
CA ASN A 520 15.59 -10.51 9.86
C ASN A 520 15.80 -10.81 8.37
N ASP A 521 15.23 -10.00 7.49
CA ASP A 521 15.47 -9.97 6.04
C ASP A 521 15.95 -8.56 5.66
N ILE A 522 17.05 -8.12 6.27
CA ILE A 522 17.64 -6.78 6.09
C ILE A 522 18.13 -6.62 4.66
N ASN A 523 17.75 -5.52 4.00
CA ASN A 523 18.32 -5.16 2.70
C ASN A 523 19.79 -4.72 2.83
N ASP A 524 20.69 -5.43 2.16
CA ASP A 524 22.15 -5.28 2.27
C ASP A 524 22.80 -4.81 0.95
N TYR A 525 22.08 -4.04 0.14
CA TYR A 525 22.55 -3.61 -1.18
C TYR A 525 23.79 -2.71 -1.11
N GLN A 526 24.85 -3.12 -1.81
CA GLN A 526 26.13 -2.42 -2.03
C GLN A 526 26.56 -2.54 -3.51
N GLY A 527 25.59 -2.58 -4.43
CA GLY A 527 25.85 -2.72 -5.87
C GLY A 527 25.81 -4.17 -6.41
N PRO A 528 26.26 -4.38 -7.66
CA PRO A 528 26.28 -5.71 -8.28
C PRO A 528 26.99 -6.77 -7.42
N GLY A 529 26.39 -7.97 -7.33
CA GLY A 529 26.91 -9.06 -6.48
C GLY A 529 26.40 -9.05 -5.04
N THR A 530 25.62 -8.04 -4.65
CA THR A 530 25.00 -7.91 -3.31
C THR A 530 23.49 -7.66 -3.41
N GLY A 531 22.82 -7.44 -2.27
CA GLY A 531 21.40 -7.13 -2.20
C GLY A 531 20.50 -8.34 -2.48
N TYR A 532 19.22 -8.06 -2.70
CA TYR A 532 18.28 -9.06 -3.20
C TYR A 532 18.65 -9.51 -4.61
N ARG A 533 18.67 -10.82 -4.81
CA ARG A 533 18.74 -11.48 -6.11
C ARG A 533 17.73 -12.61 -6.09
N ILE A 534 16.97 -12.73 -7.18
CA ILE A 534 15.97 -13.78 -7.33
C ILE A 534 16.65 -15.14 -7.12
N SER A 535 16.14 -15.91 -6.17
CA SER A 535 16.66 -17.26 -5.91
C SER A 535 16.44 -18.16 -7.14
N ALA A 536 17.20 -19.25 -7.27
CA ALA A 536 17.05 -20.15 -8.39
C ALA A 536 15.63 -20.76 -8.48
N GLU A 537 15.03 -21.06 -7.32
CA GLU A 537 13.66 -21.58 -7.20
C GLU A 537 12.63 -20.51 -7.60
N ARG A 538 12.71 -19.31 -7.03
CA ARG A 538 11.80 -18.20 -7.37
C ARG A 538 11.90 -17.83 -8.84
N TRP A 539 13.10 -17.87 -9.42
CA TRP A 539 13.31 -17.61 -10.84
C TRP A 539 12.71 -18.71 -11.73
N ALA A 540 12.75 -19.98 -11.29
CA ALA A 540 12.08 -21.07 -11.98
C ALA A 540 10.56 -20.88 -11.95
N GLU A 541 9.99 -20.47 -10.81
CA GLU A 541 8.57 -20.16 -10.66
C GLU A 541 8.14 -19.02 -11.61
N ILE A 542 8.87 -17.90 -11.64
CA ILE A 542 8.59 -16.76 -12.53
C ILE A 542 8.62 -17.16 -14.02
N LYS A 543 9.53 -18.04 -14.43
CA LYS A 543 9.61 -18.50 -15.82
C LYS A 543 8.51 -19.48 -16.20
N ASN A 544 7.92 -20.19 -15.24
CA ASN A 544 7.00 -21.30 -15.47
C ASN A 544 5.56 -20.81 -15.72
N ILE A 545 5.40 -19.95 -16.72
CA ILE A 545 4.12 -19.37 -17.12
C ILE A 545 3.35 -20.38 -17.99
N ALA A 546 2.06 -20.56 -17.71
CA ALA A 546 1.18 -21.43 -18.50
C ALA A 546 1.15 -20.97 -19.97
N GLY A 547 1.15 -21.92 -20.90
CA GLY A 547 1.17 -21.63 -22.35
C GLY A 547 2.55 -21.38 -22.96
N VAL A 548 3.63 -21.31 -22.17
CA VAL A 548 5.00 -21.27 -22.70
C VAL A 548 5.32 -22.61 -23.38
N VAL A 549 5.43 -22.59 -24.71
CA VAL A 549 5.72 -23.77 -25.53
C VAL A 549 7.19 -24.17 -25.42
N GLN A 550 7.45 -25.46 -25.26
CA GLN A 550 8.81 -26.00 -25.31
C GLN A 550 9.32 -26.00 -26.77
N PRO A 551 10.48 -25.40 -27.08
CA PRO A 551 10.94 -25.26 -28.48
C PRO A 551 11.04 -26.58 -29.24
N GLY A 552 11.33 -27.69 -28.54
CA GLY A 552 11.44 -29.03 -29.15
C GLY A 552 10.11 -29.67 -29.53
N SER A 553 8.96 -29.10 -29.15
CA SER A 553 7.63 -29.61 -29.49
C SER A 553 6.92 -28.79 -30.59
N ILE A 554 7.61 -27.85 -31.24
CA ILE A 554 7.06 -27.05 -32.34
C ILE A 554 7.32 -27.81 -33.65
N GLU A 555 6.24 -28.26 -34.32
CA GLU A 555 6.28 -28.94 -35.63
C GLU A 555 6.33 -27.97 -36.81
#